data_AF-N8R4T7-F1
#
_entry.id   AF-N8R4T7-F1
#
_cell.length_a   1.000
_cell.length_b   1.000
_cell.length_c   1.000
_cell.angle_alpha   90.00
_cell.angle_beta   90.00
_cell.angle_gamma   90.00
#
_symmetry.space_group_name_H-M   'P 1'
#
loop_
_entity.id
_entity.type
_entity.pdbx_description
1 polymer ?
#
loop_
_entity_poly.entity_id
_entity_poly.type
_entity_poly.pdbx_seq_one_letter_code
_entity_poly.pdbx_strand_id
1 'polypeptide(L)'
;MNKQQLASKIWDSANRMRSKIEANEYKDYILGFMFYKFLSDKEQAFLEANDFSQADIEALTEEDPETVEFIKNGIGYFIAYDNLFSTWLKKGNDFNVANVRDALSAFGRLINNSHKKVFDGIFKTLETGLSKLGDNSNSQTKAISDLLQLIKVIPMNNKQDYDVLGFVYEYLIGSFAANAGKKAGEFYTPHEVSVLMSEIIAYHLKDQQEIKIYDPTSGSGSLLINIGTSVAKHVNDANKIKYYAQELKENTYNLTRMNLVMRGILPSNIVARNADTLEDDWPYFDDNDPINTYEPLYVDAVVSNPPYSQAWDPTNKESDPRYSRFGLAPKTKADYAFLLHDLYHLKPDGIMAIVLPHGVLFRGGEEERIRKNLLENKHIDAIIGLPANIFFGTGIPTVIIILKQRRQSSDVLIVDASKGFIKVGKNNHLQASNIKKIVDAVVQRKDIEKFSKLVSLEEIREQGYNLNIPRYVDSSATAETWDIYATMFGGIPKKGGCK
;
A
#
# COMPACT_ATOMS: atom_id res chain seq x y z
N MET A 1 7.14 -26.41 7.68
CA MET A 1 6.93 -25.59 6.46
C MET A 1 7.06 -24.14 6.87
N ASN A 2 7.94 -23.35 6.26
CA ASN A 2 8.08 -21.93 6.60
C ASN A 2 6.98 -21.08 5.92
N LYS A 3 6.80 -19.82 6.34
CA LYS A 3 5.73 -18.94 5.83
C LYS A 3 5.78 -18.73 4.31
N GLN A 4 6.99 -18.69 3.73
CA GLN A 4 7.18 -18.55 2.29
C GLN A 4 6.76 -19.79 1.51
N GLN A 5 7.10 -20.99 1.99
CA GLN A 5 6.65 -22.25 1.40
C GLN A 5 5.14 -22.41 1.48
N LEU A 6 4.52 -22.01 2.61
CA LEU A 6 3.07 -22.02 2.76
C LEU A 6 2.41 -21.07 1.74
N ALA A 7 2.88 -19.83 1.67
CA ALA A 7 2.35 -18.82 0.73
C ALA A 7 2.49 -19.28 -0.73
N SER A 8 3.65 -19.82 -1.12
CA SER A 8 3.87 -20.39 -2.46
C SER A 8 2.92 -21.55 -2.75
N LYS A 9 2.72 -22.47 -1.80
CA LYS A 9 1.81 -23.59 -1.97
C LYS A 9 0.37 -23.13 -2.16
N ILE A 10 -0.07 -22.14 -1.38
CA ILE A 10 -1.42 -21.57 -1.50
C ILE A 10 -1.60 -20.90 -2.86
N TRP A 11 -0.63 -20.10 -3.27
CA TRP A 11 -0.61 -19.45 -4.58
C TRP A 11 -0.67 -20.46 -5.74
N ASP A 12 0.14 -21.52 -5.69
CA ASP A 12 0.17 -22.55 -6.74
C ASP A 12 -1.17 -23.30 -6.83
N SER A 13 -1.77 -23.63 -5.69
CA SER A 13 -3.10 -24.25 -5.64
C SER A 13 -4.19 -23.29 -6.14
N ALA A 14 -4.19 -22.04 -5.69
CA ALA A 14 -5.10 -20.99 -6.14
C ALA A 14 -5.05 -20.81 -7.66
N ASN A 15 -3.85 -20.81 -8.25
CA ASN A 15 -3.66 -20.74 -9.70
C ASN A 15 -4.21 -21.93 -10.46
N ARG A 16 -4.18 -23.13 -9.89
CA ARG A 16 -4.79 -24.32 -10.50
C ARG A 16 -6.31 -24.27 -10.40
N MET A 17 -6.82 -23.77 -9.28
CA MET A 17 -8.25 -23.76 -8.96
C MET A 17 -9.03 -22.64 -9.64
N ARG A 18 -8.40 -21.49 -9.94
CA ARG A 18 -9.08 -20.38 -10.60
C ARG A 18 -9.64 -20.74 -11.99
N SER A 19 -9.12 -21.78 -12.64
CA SER A 19 -9.60 -22.29 -13.94
C SER A 19 -9.72 -21.16 -14.98
N LYS A 20 -10.95 -20.81 -15.41
CA LYS A 20 -11.25 -19.74 -16.38
C LYS A 20 -11.40 -18.35 -15.76
N ILE A 21 -11.37 -18.23 -14.44
CA ILE A 21 -11.52 -16.94 -13.74
C ILE A 21 -10.21 -16.15 -13.86
N GLU A 22 -10.34 -14.90 -14.28
CA GLU A 22 -9.22 -13.96 -14.36
C GLU A 22 -8.58 -13.76 -12.99
N ALA A 23 -7.24 -13.67 -12.96
CA ALA A 23 -6.49 -13.58 -11.71
C ALA A 23 -6.93 -12.39 -10.85
N ASN A 24 -7.27 -11.25 -11.47
CA ASN A 24 -7.73 -10.06 -10.77
C ASN A 24 -9.10 -10.24 -10.10
N GLU A 25 -9.98 -11.07 -10.65
CA GLU A 25 -11.29 -11.36 -10.03
C GLU A 25 -11.14 -12.44 -8.94
N TYR A 26 -10.39 -13.51 -9.23
CA TYR A 26 -10.21 -14.61 -8.28
C TYR A 26 -9.54 -14.17 -6.97
N LYS A 27 -8.66 -13.16 -7.05
CA LYS A 27 -8.06 -12.47 -5.91
C LYS A 27 -9.13 -12.06 -4.88
N ASP A 28 -10.20 -11.41 -5.31
CA ASP A 28 -11.20 -10.86 -4.40
C ASP A 28 -11.92 -11.98 -3.63
N TYR A 29 -12.07 -13.17 -4.23
CA TYR A 29 -12.73 -14.31 -3.59
C TYR A 29 -11.86 -15.01 -2.56
N ILE A 30 -10.62 -15.38 -2.93
CA ILE A 30 -9.71 -16.06 -2.00
C ILE A 30 -9.38 -15.17 -0.80
N LEU A 31 -9.14 -13.88 -1.03
CA LEU A 31 -8.82 -12.94 0.04
C LEU A 31 -10.04 -12.67 0.93
N GLY A 32 -11.25 -12.59 0.36
CA GLY A 32 -12.49 -12.49 1.11
C GLY A 32 -12.73 -13.70 2.03
N PHE A 33 -12.54 -14.93 1.53
CA PHE A 33 -12.67 -16.14 2.36
C PHE A 33 -11.57 -16.26 3.43
N MET A 34 -10.34 -15.83 3.13
CA MET A 34 -9.28 -15.76 4.14
C MET A 34 -9.65 -14.79 5.26
N PHE A 35 -10.21 -13.63 4.91
CA PHE A 35 -10.68 -12.67 5.89
C PHE A 35 -11.87 -13.21 6.71
N TYR A 36 -12.82 -13.89 6.07
CA TYR A 36 -13.94 -14.52 6.79
C TYR A 36 -13.45 -15.58 7.80
N LYS A 37 -12.50 -16.45 7.39
CA LYS A 37 -11.89 -17.41 8.32
C LYS A 37 -11.20 -16.68 9.47
N PHE A 38 -10.48 -15.59 9.21
CA PHE A 38 -9.84 -14.79 10.26
C PHE A 38 -10.85 -14.26 11.28
N LEU A 39 -12.01 -13.78 10.83
CA LEU A 39 -13.06 -13.32 11.74
C LEU A 39 -13.66 -14.49 12.55
N SER A 40 -14.00 -15.59 11.88
CA SER A 40 -14.53 -16.80 12.51
C SER A 40 -13.58 -17.38 13.59
N ASP A 41 -12.28 -17.42 13.31
CA ASP A 41 -11.29 -17.95 14.25
C ASP A 41 -11.02 -16.96 15.39
N LYS A 42 -11.07 -15.65 15.11
CA LYS A 42 -10.96 -14.61 16.14
C LYS A 42 -12.13 -14.65 17.12
N GLU A 43 -13.34 -14.93 16.65
CA GLU A 43 -14.51 -15.10 17.51
C GLU A 43 -14.39 -16.33 18.41
N GLN A 44 -13.99 -17.48 17.85
CA GLN A 44 -13.71 -18.68 18.64
C GLN A 44 -12.62 -18.43 19.70
N ALA A 45 -11.50 -17.80 19.32
CA ALA A 45 -10.44 -17.45 20.27
C ALA A 45 -10.90 -16.47 21.35
N PHE A 46 -11.79 -15.52 21.02
CA PHE A 46 -12.38 -14.60 21.98
C PHE A 46 -13.27 -15.35 22.99
N LEU A 47 -14.08 -16.29 22.52
CA LEU A 47 -14.94 -17.10 23.39
C LEU A 47 -14.15 -18.02 24.30
N GLU A 48 -13.14 -18.71 23.77
CA GLU A 48 -12.21 -19.54 24.55
C GLU A 48 -11.48 -18.72 25.63
N ALA A 49 -11.08 -17.49 25.32
CA ALA A 49 -10.44 -16.57 26.27
C ALA A 49 -11.40 -16.04 27.35
N ASN A 50 -12.72 -16.21 27.19
CA ASN A 50 -13.75 -15.84 28.16
C ASN A 50 -14.45 -17.08 28.75
N ASP A 51 -13.74 -18.21 28.80
CA ASP A 51 -14.16 -19.45 29.47
C ASP A 51 -15.42 -20.13 28.91
N PHE A 52 -15.79 -19.85 27.65
CA PHE A 52 -16.86 -20.59 26.97
C PHE A 52 -16.41 -22.01 26.67
N SER A 53 -17.24 -23.00 27.02
CA SER A 53 -16.98 -24.40 26.69
C SER A 53 -17.28 -24.69 25.22
N GLN A 54 -16.80 -25.83 24.72
CA GLN A 54 -17.12 -26.29 23.38
C GLN A 54 -18.64 -26.46 23.16
N ALA A 55 -19.38 -26.83 24.20
CA ALA A 55 -20.84 -26.96 24.13
C ALA A 55 -21.52 -25.59 23.99
N ASP A 56 -20.98 -24.56 24.66
CA ASP A 56 -21.49 -23.19 24.53
C ASP A 56 -21.24 -22.64 23.12
N ILE A 57 -20.05 -22.93 22.55
CA ILE A 57 -19.73 -22.57 21.16
C ILE A 57 -20.69 -23.25 20.17
N GLU A 58 -21.03 -24.52 20.40
CA GLU A 58 -21.97 -25.27 19.57
C GLU A 58 -23.42 -24.78 19.69
N ALA A 59 -23.73 -24.06 20.77
CA ALA A 59 -25.04 -23.44 21.00
C ALA A 59 -25.15 -22.00 20.50
N LEU A 60 -24.09 -21.41 19.92
CA LEU A 60 -24.11 -20.00 19.46
C LEU A 60 -25.17 -19.77 18.38
N THR A 61 -26.16 -18.96 18.71
CA THR A 61 -27.29 -18.60 17.85
C THR A 61 -27.63 -17.11 17.99
N GLU A 62 -28.31 -16.55 16.98
CA GLU A 62 -28.85 -15.18 17.04
C GLU A 62 -29.98 -15.03 18.07
N GLU A 63 -30.56 -16.14 18.53
CA GLU A 63 -31.68 -16.17 19.49
C GLU A 63 -31.27 -15.91 20.95
N ASP A 64 -29.96 -15.76 21.22
CA ASP A 64 -29.42 -15.38 22.53
C ASP A 64 -28.84 -13.95 22.49
N PRO A 65 -29.65 -12.90 22.78
CA PRO A 65 -29.22 -11.52 22.67
C PRO A 65 -28.07 -11.15 23.62
N GLU A 66 -27.97 -11.80 24.78
CA GLU A 66 -26.94 -11.49 25.77
C GLU A 66 -25.57 -11.90 25.26
N THR A 67 -25.44 -13.15 24.77
CA THR A 67 -24.19 -13.65 24.17
C THR A 67 -23.84 -12.89 22.90
N VAL A 68 -24.82 -12.62 22.03
CA VAL A 68 -24.61 -11.82 20.80
C VAL A 68 -24.03 -10.44 21.14
N GLU A 69 -24.59 -9.74 22.12
CA GLU A 69 -24.15 -8.39 22.48
C GLU A 69 -22.81 -8.39 23.22
N PHE A 70 -22.53 -9.41 24.03
CA PHE A 70 -21.21 -9.62 24.65
C PHE A 70 -20.10 -9.74 23.59
N ILE A 71 -20.29 -10.60 22.59
CA ILE A 71 -19.32 -10.81 21.51
C ILE A 71 -19.17 -9.55 20.66
N LYS A 72 -20.29 -8.94 20.27
CA LYS A 72 -20.27 -7.68 19.49
C LYS A 72 -19.51 -6.56 20.20
N ASN A 73 -19.64 -6.43 21.52
CA ASN A 73 -18.91 -5.42 22.29
C ASN A 73 -17.43 -5.77 22.46
N GLY A 74 -17.08 -7.06 22.50
CA GLY A 74 -15.69 -7.51 22.57
C GLY A 74 -14.90 -7.37 21.27
N ILE A 75 -15.47 -7.82 20.15
CA ILE A 75 -14.73 -7.94 18.86
C ILE A 75 -15.37 -7.22 17.67
N GLY A 76 -16.56 -6.63 17.86
CA GLY A 76 -17.19 -5.74 16.88
C GLY A 76 -18.22 -6.39 15.95
N TYR A 77 -18.43 -7.70 16.01
CA TYR A 77 -19.37 -8.46 15.20
C TYR A 77 -19.77 -9.76 15.92
N PHE A 78 -20.66 -10.54 15.32
CA PHE A 78 -21.04 -11.88 15.78
C PHE A 78 -21.25 -12.84 14.60
N ILE A 79 -20.84 -14.09 14.75
CA ILE A 79 -20.97 -15.17 13.77
C ILE A 79 -21.57 -16.40 14.48
N ALA A 80 -22.83 -16.69 14.20
CA ALA A 80 -23.51 -17.88 14.73
C ALA A 80 -22.78 -19.20 14.41
N TYR A 81 -22.98 -20.23 15.22
CA TYR A 81 -22.27 -21.52 15.10
C TYR A 81 -22.35 -22.11 13.69
N ASP A 82 -23.54 -22.11 13.08
CA ASP A 82 -23.77 -22.63 11.72
C ASP A 82 -23.01 -21.87 10.63
N ASN A 83 -22.58 -20.64 10.93
CA ASN A 83 -21.86 -19.74 10.04
C ASN A 83 -20.35 -19.70 10.32
N LEU A 84 -19.86 -20.36 11.38
CA LEU A 84 -18.43 -20.46 11.63
C LEU A 84 -17.74 -21.22 10.49
N PHE A 85 -16.53 -20.79 10.13
CA PHE A 85 -15.72 -21.44 9.10
C PHE A 85 -15.41 -22.90 9.46
N SER A 86 -15.18 -23.18 10.74
CA SER A 86 -14.96 -24.54 11.26
C SER A 86 -16.21 -25.41 11.10
N THR A 87 -17.40 -24.85 11.30
CA THR A 87 -18.68 -25.55 11.13
C THR A 87 -18.97 -25.84 9.66
N TRP A 88 -18.68 -24.91 8.74
CA TRP A 88 -18.78 -25.18 7.30
C TRP A 88 -17.92 -26.37 6.88
N LEU A 89 -16.70 -26.48 7.42
CA LEU A 89 -15.84 -27.64 7.17
C LEU A 89 -16.41 -28.94 7.74
N LYS A 90 -17.07 -28.89 8.91
CA LYS A 90 -17.71 -30.05 9.55
C LYS A 90 -18.96 -30.54 8.80
N LYS A 91 -19.74 -29.63 8.19
CA LYS A 91 -20.96 -29.97 7.42
C LYS A 91 -20.68 -30.90 6.22
N GLY A 92 -19.46 -30.90 5.68
CA GLY A 92 -19.07 -31.83 4.61
C GLY A 92 -20.00 -31.74 3.39
N ASN A 93 -20.76 -32.80 3.11
CA ASN A 93 -21.67 -32.85 1.97
C ASN A 93 -22.95 -32.01 2.15
N ASP A 94 -23.30 -31.64 3.38
CA ASP A 94 -24.48 -30.81 3.67
C ASP A 94 -24.20 -29.32 3.44
N PHE A 95 -22.92 -28.95 3.28
CA PHE A 95 -22.51 -27.58 2.99
C PHE A 95 -22.86 -27.19 1.55
N ASN A 96 -23.40 -25.99 1.38
CA ASN A 96 -23.70 -25.42 0.07
C ASN A 96 -23.50 -23.90 0.03
N VAL A 97 -23.49 -23.34 -1.19
CA VAL A 97 -23.29 -21.90 -1.41
C VAL A 97 -24.32 -21.00 -0.69
N ALA A 98 -25.53 -21.48 -0.39
CA ALA A 98 -26.51 -20.71 0.37
C ALA A 98 -26.02 -20.45 1.80
N ASN A 99 -25.33 -21.41 2.45
CA ASN A 99 -24.75 -21.20 3.77
C ASN A 99 -23.79 -19.99 3.80
N VAL A 100 -23.00 -19.80 2.73
CA VAL A 100 -22.11 -18.64 2.62
C VAL A 100 -22.91 -17.35 2.45
N ARG A 101 -23.94 -17.35 1.59
CA ARG A 101 -24.78 -16.16 1.38
C ARG A 101 -25.48 -15.73 2.66
N ASP A 102 -26.06 -16.69 3.38
CA ASP A 102 -26.76 -16.46 4.65
C ASP A 102 -25.80 -15.88 5.69
N ALA A 103 -24.59 -16.43 5.79
CA ALA A 103 -23.60 -15.93 6.72
C ALA A 103 -23.06 -14.53 6.39
N LEU A 104 -22.81 -14.21 5.12
CA LEU A 104 -22.37 -12.87 4.73
C LEU A 104 -23.47 -11.84 4.99
N SER A 105 -24.73 -12.22 4.73
CA SER A 105 -25.90 -11.38 5.04
C SER A 105 -26.07 -11.19 6.56
N ALA A 106 -25.96 -12.27 7.35
CA ALA A 106 -26.02 -12.23 8.81
C ALA A 106 -24.89 -11.36 9.39
N PHE A 107 -23.67 -11.53 8.90
CA PHE A 107 -22.52 -10.73 9.33
C PHE A 107 -22.80 -9.23 9.19
N GLY A 108 -23.34 -8.79 8.04
CA GLY A 108 -23.69 -7.39 7.81
C GLY A 108 -24.72 -6.83 8.80
N ARG A 109 -25.70 -7.65 9.23
CA ARG A 109 -26.71 -7.27 10.23
C ARG A 109 -26.15 -7.21 11.65
N LEU A 110 -25.16 -8.04 11.96
CA LEU A 110 -24.67 -8.32 13.31
C LEU A 110 -23.39 -7.54 13.68
N ILE A 111 -23.07 -6.49 12.92
CA ILE A 111 -21.95 -5.59 13.21
C ILE A 111 -22.31 -4.65 14.37
N ASN A 112 -21.39 -4.47 15.33
CA ASN A 112 -21.52 -3.45 16.36
C ASN A 112 -21.38 -2.04 15.76
N ASN A 113 -22.19 -1.08 16.23
CA ASN A 113 -22.18 0.30 15.72
C ASN A 113 -20.78 0.96 15.76
N SER A 114 -19.97 0.67 16.77
CA SER A 114 -18.60 1.20 16.90
C SER A 114 -17.64 0.73 15.81
N HIS A 115 -17.94 -0.40 15.15
CA HIS A 115 -17.08 -1.04 14.15
C HIS A 115 -17.62 -0.91 12.73
N LYS A 116 -18.82 -0.32 12.54
CA LYS A 116 -19.47 -0.18 11.22
C LYS A 116 -18.57 0.51 10.19
N LYS A 117 -17.84 1.55 10.57
CA LYS A 117 -16.93 2.27 9.65
C LYS A 117 -15.90 1.34 8.97
N VAL A 118 -15.48 0.27 9.65
CA VAL A 118 -14.50 -0.68 9.13
C VAL A 118 -15.17 -1.87 8.46
N PHE A 119 -16.20 -2.47 9.07
CA PHE A 119 -16.75 -3.75 8.59
C PHE A 119 -17.96 -3.62 7.65
N ASP A 120 -18.64 -2.47 7.62
CA ASP A 120 -19.82 -2.32 6.78
C ASP A 120 -19.48 -2.47 5.29
N GLY A 121 -20.28 -3.29 4.59
CA GLY A 121 -20.07 -3.64 3.19
C GLY A 121 -18.76 -4.38 2.86
N ILE A 122 -17.96 -4.80 3.85
CA ILE A 122 -16.61 -5.36 3.60
C ILE A 122 -16.65 -6.62 2.71
N PHE A 123 -17.71 -7.42 2.79
CA PHE A 123 -17.87 -8.64 2.00
C PHE A 123 -18.67 -8.48 0.69
N LYS A 124 -19.10 -7.26 0.33
CA LYS A 124 -19.95 -7.02 -0.85
C LYS A 124 -19.35 -7.55 -2.16
N THR A 125 -18.03 -7.42 -2.32
CA THR A 125 -17.30 -7.97 -3.48
C THR A 125 -17.33 -9.50 -3.51
N LEU A 126 -17.17 -10.15 -2.36
CA LEU A 126 -17.26 -11.60 -2.25
C LEU A 126 -18.70 -12.07 -2.54
N GLU A 127 -19.69 -11.44 -1.92
CA GLU A 127 -21.12 -11.77 -2.06
C GLU A 127 -21.57 -11.75 -3.52
N THR A 128 -21.30 -10.64 -4.23
CA THR A 128 -21.60 -10.51 -5.67
C THR A 128 -20.79 -11.51 -6.51
N GLY A 129 -19.55 -11.77 -6.10
CA GLY A 129 -18.60 -12.68 -6.71
C GLY A 129 -18.96 -14.17 -6.62
N LEU A 130 -19.75 -14.60 -5.63
CA LEU A 130 -20.11 -16.02 -5.46
C LEU A 130 -20.78 -16.59 -6.71
N SER A 131 -21.56 -15.77 -7.42
CA SER A 131 -22.20 -16.16 -8.69
C SER A 131 -21.22 -16.51 -9.80
N LYS A 132 -20.00 -15.93 -9.77
CA LYS A 132 -18.94 -16.12 -10.77
C LYS A 132 -18.05 -17.34 -10.50
N LEU A 133 -18.17 -17.98 -9.33
CA LEU A 133 -17.40 -19.17 -8.97
C LEU A 133 -17.88 -20.46 -9.67
N GLY A 134 -19.02 -20.40 -10.36
CA GLY A 134 -19.53 -21.50 -11.17
C GLY A 134 -20.89 -21.20 -11.80
N ASP A 135 -21.20 -21.91 -12.88
CA ASP A 135 -22.43 -21.69 -13.67
C ASP A 135 -23.73 -22.09 -12.95
N ASN A 136 -23.67 -22.85 -11.86
CA ASN A 136 -24.82 -23.27 -11.07
C ASN A 136 -24.45 -23.53 -9.59
N SER A 137 -25.44 -23.76 -8.72
CA SER A 137 -25.22 -23.93 -7.28
C SER A 137 -24.28 -25.07 -6.92
N ASN A 138 -24.26 -26.16 -7.69
CA ASN A 138 -23.38 -27.31 -7.42
C ASN A 138 -21.92 -26.98 -7.76
N SER A 139 -21.67 -26.33 -8.90
CA SER A 139 -20.31 -25.92 -9.28
C SER A 139 -19.79 -24.79 -8.38
N GLN A 140 -20.65 -23.84 -7.99
CA GLN A 140 -20.32 -22.81 -6.98
C GLN A 140 -19.94 -23.44 -5.65
N THR A 141 -20.79 -24.35 -5.13
CA THR A 141 -20.53 -25.06 -3.88
C THR A 141 -19.19 -25.80 -3.92
N LYS A 142 -18.92 -26.53 -5.02
CA LYS A 142 -17.65 -27.24 -5.18
C LYS A 142 -16.44 -26.29 -5.15
N ALA A 143 -16.50 -25.19 -5.91
CA ALA A 143 -15.41 -24.21 -5.96
C ALA A 143 -15.14 -23.56 -4.59
N ILE A 144 -16.21 -23.24 -3.86
CA ILE A 144 -16.13 -22.72 -2.49
C ILE A 144 -15.53 -23.78 -1.56
N SER A 145 -16.02 -25.01 -1.57
CA SER A 145 -15.50 -26.09 -0.74
C SER A 145 -14.01 -26.32 -0.97
N ASP A 146 -13.56 -26.31 -2.23
CA ASP A 146 -12.13 -26.43 -2.55
C ASP A 146 -11.33 -25.25 -1.96
N LEU A 147 -11.87 -24.02 -2.04
CA LEU A 147 -11.27 -22.82 -1.42
C LEU A 147 -11.19 -22.94 0.11
N LEU A 148 -12.25 -23.42 0.77
CA LEU A 148 -12.25 -23.63 2.21
C LEU A 148 -11.17 -24.64 2.61
N GLN A 149 -11.00 -25.74 1.88
CA GLN A 149 -9.94 -26.72 2.13
C GLN A 149 -8.54 -26.12 1.91
N LEU A 150 -8.38 -25.26 0.91
CA LEU A 150 -7.11 -24.57 0.65
C LEU A 150 -6.76 -23.61 1.79
N ILE A 151 -7.74 -22.87 2.31
CA ILE A 151 -7.54 -21.83 3.32
C ILE A 151 -7.46 -22.43 4.74
N LYS A 152 -8.03 -23.61 4.97
CA LYS A 152 -8.00 -24.34 6.25
C LYS A 152 -6.59 -24.46 6.85
N VAL A 153 -5.56 -24.65 6.04
CA VAL A 153 -4.18 -24.88 6.51
C VAL A 153 -3.48 -23.61 7.03
N ILE A 154 -4.11 -22.44 6.89
CA ILE A 154 -3.55 -21.16 7.32
C ILE A 154 -3.84 -20.99 8.83
N PRO A 155 -2.81 -20.87 9.68
CA PRO A 155 -3.00 -20.69 11.11
C PRO A 155 -3.50 -19.27 11.43
N MET A 156 -4.36 -19.09 12.44
CA MET A 156 -5.01 -17.80 12.78
C MET A 156 -5.21 -17.54 14.28
N ASN A 157 -4.64 -18.36 15.18
CA ASN A 157 -5.12 -18.43 16.57
C ASN A 157 -4.25 -17.63 17.56
N ASN A 158 -3.05 -17.21 17.17
CA ASN A 158 -2.16 -16.46 18.04
C ASN A 158 -1.38 -15.34 17.31
N LYS A 159 -0.60 -14.55 18.05
CA LYS A 159 0.20 -13.45 17.47
C LYS A 159 1.23 -13.90 16.44
N GLN A 160 1.85 -15.08 16.61
CA GLN A 160 2.77 -15.62 15.60
C GLN A 160 2.02 -16.04 14.34
N ASP A 161 0.80 -16.56 14.50
CA ASP A 161 -0.08 -16.91 13.39
C ASP A 161 -0.51 -15.67 12.60
N TYR A 162 -0.70 -14.51 13.25
CA TYR A 162 -0.98 -13.25 12.55
C TYR A 162 0.19 -12.76 11.68
N ASP A 163 1.45 -12.99 12.07
CA ASP A 163 2.60 -12.73 11.18
C ASP A 163 2.57 -13.66 9.96
N VAL A 164 2.27 -14.95 10.16
CA VAL A 164 2.15 -15.92 9.07
C VAL A 164 0.99 -15.57 8.13
N LEU A 165 -0.20 -15.31 8.68
CA LEU A 165 -1.39 -14.92 7.93
C LEU A 165 -1.13 -13.64 7.13
N GLY A 166 -0.66 -12.59 7.80
CA GLY A 166 -0.37 -11.32 7.14
C GLY A 166 0.66 -11.48 6.04
N PHE A 167 1.70 -12.28 6.26
CA PHE A 167 2.69 -12.61 5.21
C PHE A 167 2.05 -13.34 4.02
N VAL A 168 1.23 -14.36 4.26
CA VAL A 168 0.55 -15.11 3.19
C VAL A 168 -0.39 -14.19 2.41
N TYR A 169 -1.15 -13.34 3.11
CA TYR A 169 -2.08 -12.39 2.50
C TYR A 169 -1.36 -11.40 1.59
N GLU A 170 -0.28 -10.79 2.09
CA GLU A 170 0.57 -9.87 1.32
C GLU A 170 1.23 -10.54 0.11
N TYR A 171 1.72 -11.76 0.30
CA TYR A 171 2.31 -12.54 -0.78
C TYR A 171 1.30 -12.81 -1.90
N LEU A 172 0.05 -13.13 -1.55
CA LEU A 172 -1.01 -13.32 -2.53
C LEU A 172 -1.34 -12.00 -3.24
N ILE A 173 -1.51 -10.88 -2.54
CA ILE A 173 -1.73 -9.56 -3.16
C ILE A 173 -0.63 -9.25 -4.17
N GLY A 174 0.64 -9.37 -3.77
CA GLY A 174 1.79 -9.13 -4.64
C GLY A 174 1.83 -10.08 -5.85
N SER A 175 1.48 -11.36 -5.64
CA SER A 175 1.42 -12.35 -6.71
C SER A 175 0.30 -12.07 -7.71
N PHE A 176 -0.87 -11.66 -7.23
CA PHE A 176 -1.98 -11.24 -8.09
C PHE A 176 -1.62 -9.96 -8.87
N ALA A 177 -0.97 -8.99 -8.23
CA ALA A 177 -0.48 -7.79 -8.90
C ALA A 177 0.53 -8.12 -10.00
N ALA A 178 1.50 -9.00 -9.74
CA ALA A 178 2.48 -9.43 -10.73
C ALA A 178 1.83 -10.13 -11.94
N ASN A 179 0.69 -10.82 -11.76
CA ASN A 179 -0.04 -11.50 -12.83
C ASN A 179 -1.10 -10.63 -13.53
N ALA A 180 -1.48 -9.48 -12.96
CA ALA A 180 -2.52 -8.60 -13.52
C ALA A 180 -2.06 -7.74 -14.72
N GLY A 181 -0.78 -7.80 -15.10
CA GLY A 181 -0.23 -7.08 -16.26
C GLY A 181 -0.19 -5.56 -16.10
N LYS A 182 -0.38 -4.79 -17.19
CA LYS A 182 -0.21 -3.31 -17.22
C LYS A 182 -1.12 -2.53 -16.26
N LYS A 183 -2.18 -3.15 -15.73
CA LYS A 183 -3.12 -2.51 -14.79
C LYS A 183 -2.64 -2.57 -13.33
N ALA A 184 -1.53 -3.22 -13.01
CA ALA A 184 -1.11 -3.50 -11.64
C ALA A 184 -0.54 -2.31 -10.85
N GLY A 185 -0.05 -1.26 -11.52
CA GLY A 185 0.68 -0.16 -10.89
C GLY A 185 -0.13 0.65 -9.87
N GLU A 186 -1.44 0.71 -10.05
CA GLU A 186 -2.38 1.43 -9.16
C GLU A 186 -2.75 0.63 -7.91
N PHE A 187 -2.48 -0.68 -7.88
CA PHE A 187 -3.04 -1.59 -6.87
C PHE A 187 -2.03 -2.06 -5.82
N TYR A 188 -0.74 -2.04 -6.16
CA TYR A 188 0.30 -2.58 -5.30
C TYR A 188 1.65 -1.92 -5.53
N THR A 189 2.24 -1.43 -4.44
CA THR A 189 3.62 -0.93 -4.40
C THR A 189 4.54 -2.11 -4.07
N PRO A 190 5.60 -2.38 -4.87
CA PRO A 190 6.59 -3.41 -4.54
C PRO A 190 7.09 -3.29 -3.10
N HIS A 191 7.24 -4.44 -2.43
CA HIS A 191 7.53 -4.48 -1.00
C HIS A 191 8.82 -3.73 -0.67
N GLU A 192 9.85 -3.90 -1.48
CA GLU A 192 11.15 -3.24 -1.31
C GLU A 192 11.10 -1.71 -1.45
N VAL A 193 10.21 -1.18 -2.31
CA VAL A 193 9.98 0.26 -2.46
C VAL A 193 9.22 0.78 -1.23
N SER A 194 8.21 0.02 -0.79
CA SER A 194 7.46 0.34 0.44
C SER A 194 8.38 0.38 1.67
N VAL A 195 9.27 -0.61 1.83
CA VAL A 195 10.26 -0.64 2.92
C VAL A 195 11.21 0.56 2.84
N LEU A 196 11.70 0.91 1.65
CA LEU A 196 12.56 2.09 1.46
C LEU A 196 11.87 3.38 1.93
N MET A 197 10.62 3.62 1.51
CA MET A 197 9.85 4.79 1.96
C MET A 197 9.61 4.75 3.47
N SER A 198 9.27 3.56 4.00
CA SER A 198 8.97 3.34 5.41
C SER A 198 10.15 3.63 6.33
N GLU A 199 11.36 3.21 5.95
CA GLU A 199 12.57 3.44 6.76
C GLU A 199 12.98 4.92 6.79
N ILE A 200 12.78 5.66 5.68
CA ILE A 200 13.01 7.12 5.64
C ILE A 200 12.01 7.84 6.57
N ILE A 201 10.72 7.49 6.47
CA ILE A 201 9.66 8.10 7.28
C ILE A 201 9.84 7.77 8.76
N ALA A 202 10.08 6.50 9.08
CA ALA A 202 10.27 6.03 10.45
C ALA A 202 11.46 6.74 11.12
N TYR A 203 12.56 6.96 10.38
CA TYR A 203 13.68 7.73 10.91
C TYR A 203 13.31 9.18 11.24
N HIS A 204 12.52 9.84 10.37
CA HIS A 204 12.08 11.22 10.60
C HIS A 204 11.11 11.34 11.79
N LEU A 205 10.26 10.33 12.01
CA LEU A 205 9.24 10.33 13.05
C LEU A 205 9.65 9.64 14.36
N LYS A 206 10.90 9.17 14.48
CA LYS A 206 11.37 8.32 15.60
C LYS A 206 11.19 8.92 17.00
N ASP A 207 11.09 10.25 17.10
CA ASP A 207 10.96 10.97 18.37
C ASP A 207 9.49 11.29 18.72
N GLN A 208 8.54 10.99 17.82
CA GLN A 208 7.11 11.20 18.05
C GLN A 208 6.49 10.01 18.81
N GLN A 209 5.51 10.30 19.69
CA GLN A 209 4.84 9.28 20.51
C GLN A 209 3.49 8.83 19.95
N GLU A 210 2.84 9.68 19.15
CA GLU A 210 1.56 9.44 18.49
C GLU A 210 1.70 9.88 17.05
N ILE A 211 1.31 9.03 16.12
CA ILE A 211 1.61 9.23 14.69
C ILE A 211 0.34 9.00 13.88
N LYS A 212 0.00 9.98 13.05
CA LYS A 212 -1.05 9.86 12.04
C LYS A 212 -0.40 9.67 10.68
N ILE A 213 -0.84 8.65 9.94
CA ILE A 213 -0.34 8.32 8.60
C ILE A 213 -1.50 8.34 7.62
N TYR A 214 -1.32 8.95 6.45
CA TYR A 214 -2.32 9.02 5.40
C TYR A 214 -1.80 8.47 4.07
N ASP A 215 -2.64 7.68 3.39
CA ASP A 215 -2.47 7.32 1.98
C ASP A 215 -3.76 7.63 1.20
N PRO A 216 -3.77 8.69 0.37
CA PRO A 216 -4.93 9.07 -0.44
C PRO A 216 -5.18 8.16 -1.64
N THR A 217 -4.26 7.23 -1.92
CA THR A 217 -4.33 6.29 -3.04
C THR A 217 -3.95 4.89 -2.56
N SER A 218 -4.59 4.49 -1.46
CA SER A 218 -4.14 3.39 -0.61
C SER A 218 -4.03 2.04 -1.31
N GLY A 219 -4.74 1.83 -2.43
CA GLY A 219 -4.69 0.58 -3.16
C GLY A 219 -5.11 -0.57 -2.26
N SER A 220 -4.19 -1.48 -1.97
CA SER A 220 -4.36 -2.63 -1.07
C SER A 220 -3.98 -2.37 0.41
N GLY A 221 -3.54 -1.16 0.75
CA GLY A 221 -3.12 -0.77 2.10
C GLY A 221 -1.70 -1.24 2.47
N SER A 222 -1.02 -1.98 1.59
CA SER A 222 0.32 -2.52 1.83
C SER A 222 1.36 -1.45 2.17
N LEU A 223 1.30 -0.29 1.50
CA LEU A 223 2.22 0.82 1.77
C LEU A 223 2.03 1.37 3.18
N LEU A 224 0.77 1.66 3.57
CA LEU A 224 0.40 2.10 4.92
C LEU A 224 0.85 1.12 6.01
N ILE A 225 0.65 -0.19 5.80
CA ILE A 225 1.04 -1.23 6.74
C ILE A 225 2.56 -1.24 6.97
N ASN A 226 3.35 -1.15 5.90
CA ASN A 226 4.81 -1.17 6.00
C ASN A 226 5.34 0.03 6.81
N ILE A 227 4.77 1.21 6.60
CA ILE A 227 5.18 2.42 7.34
C ILE A 227 4.77 2.30 8.80
N GLY A 228 3.53 1.89 9.07
CA GLY A 228 3.06 1.63 10.43
C GLY A 228 3.97 0.64 11.16
N THR A 229 4.40 -0.42 10.47
CA THR A 229 5.33 -1.42 11.01
C THR A 229 6.71 -0.84 11.28
N SER A 230 7.28 -0.03 10.37
CA SER A 230 8.60 0.58 10.60
C SER A 230 8.56 1.65 11.69
N VAL A 231 7.51 2.45 11.73
CA VAL A 231 7.27 3.46 12.77
C VAL A 231 7.04 2.81 14.15
N ALA A 232 6.32 1.68 14.20
CA ALA A 232 6.09 0.91 15.42
C ALA A 232 7.38 0.46 16.12
N LYS A 233 8.52 0.41 15.42
CA LYS A 233 9.84 0.11 16.01
C LYS A 233 10.36 1.23 16.92
N HIS A 234 9.82 2.44 16.78
CA HIS A 234 10.29 3.65 17.47
C HIS A 234 9.25 4.23 18.44
N VAL A 235 7.98 3.84 18.34
CA VAL A 235 6.94 4.22 19.31
C VAL A 235 6.81 3.18 20.43
N ASN A 236 6.48 3.64 21.63
CA ASN A 236 6.29 2.77 22.79
C ASN A 236 5.08 1.84 22.66
N ASP A 237 4.06 2.24 21.89
CA ASP A 237 2.84 1.48 21.68
C ASP A 237 2.37 1.63 20.22
N ALA A 238 2.30 0.51 19.49
CA ALA A 238 1.85 0.47 18.11
C ALA A 238 0.37 0.91 17.95
N ASN A 239 -0.43 0.85 19.02
CA ASN A 239 -1.81 1.32 19.02
C ASN A 239 -1.92 2.85 19.05
N LYS A 240 -0.81 3.58 19.17
CA LYS A 240 -0.75 5.05 19.02
C LYS A 240 -0.56 5.52 17.58
N ILE A 241 -0.64 4.60 16.62
CA ILE A 241 -0.59 4.90 15.19
C ILE A 241 -2.02 4.89 14.65
N LYS A 242 -2.43 5.99 14.02
CA LYS A 242 -3.73 6.13 13.36
C LYS A 242 -3.56 6.16 11.84
N TYR A 243 -4.32 5.33 11.16
CA TYR A 243 -4.23 5.09 9.72
C TYR A 243 -5.41 5.74 9.01
N TYR A 244 -5.11 6.61 8.06
CA TYR A 244 -6.06 7.24 7.16
C TYR A 244 -5.82 6.66 5.76
N ALA A 245 -6.88 6.16 5.12
CA ALA A 245 -6.79 5.53 3.81
C ALA A 245 -7.94 6.00 2.91
N GLN A 246 -7.62 6.34 1.67
CA GLN A 246 -8.62 6.60 0.65
C GLN A 246 -8.35 5.75 -0.59
N GLU A 247 -9.40 5.25 -1.21
CA GLU A 247 -9.31 4.44 -2.43
C GLU A 247 -10.56 4.65 -3.29
N LEU A 248 -10.38 4.79 -4.60
CA LEU A 248 -11.46 5.06 -5.55
C LEU A 248 -12.30 3.81 -5.84
N LYS A 249 -11.66 2.64 -5.99
CA LYS A 249 -12.33 1.40 -6.40
C LYS A 249 -12.86 0.63 -5.20
N GLU A 250 -14.18 0.46 -5.10
CA GLU A 250 -14.86 -0.22 -3.98
C GLU A 250 -14.22 -1.58 -3.60
N ASN A 251 -13.93 -2.43 -4.59
CA ASN A 251 -13.27 -3.73 -4.33
C ASN A 251 -11.89 -3.58 -3.67
N THR A 252 -11.12 -2.57 -4.08
CA THR A 252 -9.76 -2.36 -3.57
C THR A 252 -9.79 -1.65 -2.22
N TYR A 253 -10.77 -0.76 -2.02
CA TYR A 253 -11.10 -0.19 -0.73
C TYR A 253 -11.44 -1.28 0.32
N ASN A 254 -12.27 -2.26 -0.05
CA ASN A 254 -12.56 -3.42 0.81
C ASN A 254 -11.29 -4.20 1.15
N LEU A 255 -10.43 -4.43 0.15
CA LEU A 255 -9.14 -5.10 0.34
C LEU A 255 -8.25 -4.35 1.33
N THR A 256 -8.16 -3.02 1.25
CA THR A 256 -7.40 -2.20 2.21
C THR A 256 -7.90 -2.39 3.63
N ARG A 257 -9.22 -2.33 3.87
CA ARG A 257 -9.81 -2.53 5.19
C ARG A 257 -9.54 -3.93 5.75
N MET A 258 -9.72 -4.96 4.92
CA MET A 258 -9.38 -6.33 5.30
C MET A 258 -7.91 -6.46 5.68
N ASN A 259 -7.01 -5.95 4.84
CA ASN A 259 -5.56 -6.08 5.03
C ASN A 259 -5.11 -5.41 6.34
N LEU A 260 -5.58 -4.19 6.62
CA LEU A 260 -5.27 -3.47 7.86
C LEU A 260 -5.73 -4.27 9.10
N VAL A 261 -6.95 -4.82 9.09
CA VAL A 261 -7.49 -5.60 10.21
C VAL A 261 -6.72 -6.91 10.41
N MET A 262 -6.37 -7.64 9.34
CA MET A 262 -5.59 -8.87 9.44
C MET A 262 -4.15 -8.66 9.92
N ARG A 263 -3.63 -7.44 9.81
CA ARG A 263 -2.35 -7.04 10.43
C ARG A 263 -2.47 -6.73 11.92
N GLY A 264 -3.66 -6.91 12.50
CA GLY A 264 -3.91 -6.67 13.92
C GLY A 264 -4.08 -5.19 14.26
N ILE A 265 -4.26 -4.30 13.26
CA ILE A 265 -4.56 -2.90 13.52
C ILE A 265 -5.97 -2.81 14.10
N LEU A 266 -6.10 -2.12 15.23
CA LEU A 266 -7.39 -1.94 15.89
C LEU A 266 -8.37 -1.19 14.98
N PRO A 267 -9.64 -1.62 14.88
CA PRO A 267 -10.65 -0.93 14.07
C PRO A 267 -10.79 0.56 14.40
N SER A 268 -10.62 0.96 15.68
CA SER A 268 -10.65 2.36 16.12
C SER A 268 -9.52 3.23 15.56
N ASN A 269 -8.43 2.60 15.11
CA ASN A 269 -7.27 3.26 14.52
C ASN A 269 -7.33 3.32 13.00
N ILE A 270 -8.35 2.73 12.38
CA ILE A 270 -8.54 2.71 10.93
C ILE A 270 -9.62 3.73 10.57
N VAL A 271 -9.26 4.70 9.75
CA VAL A 271 -10.19 5.62 9.11
C VAL A 271 -10.03 5.43 7.62
N ALA A 272 -11.06 4.93 6.94
CA ALA A 272 -10.99 4.65 5.50
C ALA A 272 -12.20 5.22 4.76
N ARG A 273 -12.00 5.71 3.52
CA ARG A 273 -13.08 6.19 2.63
C ARG A 273 -12.95 5.62 1.22
N ASN A 274 -14.10 5.29 0.64
CA ASN A 274 -14.22 5.00 -0.79
C ASN A 274 -14.69 6.23 -1.56
N ALA A 275 -13.76 6.95 -2.20
CA ALA A 275 -14.06 8.17 -2.98
C ALA A 275 -12.89 8.57 -3.88
N ASP A 276 -13.14 9.48 -4.83
CA ASP A 276 -12.09 10.11 -5.64
C ASP A 276 -11.36 11.19 -4.82
N THR A 277 -10.05 11.01 -4.67
CA THR A 277 -9.14 11.91 -3.93
C THR A 277 -9.08 13.33 -4.51
N LEU A 278 -9.15 13.49 -5.83
CA LEU A 278 -8.95 14.80 -6.47
C LEU A 278 -10.25 15.59 -6.58
N GLU A 279 -11.38 14.89 -6.73
CA GLU A 279 -12.71 15.53 -6.82
C GLU A 279 -13.26 15.91 -5.44
N ASP A 280 -13.24 14.97 -4.50
CA ASP A 280 -13.69 15.19 -3.14
C ASP A 280 -12.51 15.00 -2.20
N ASP A 281 -12.04 16.12 -1.69
CA ASP A 281 -11.02 16.12 -0.65
C ASP A 281 -11.51 15.18 0.52
N TRP A 282 -10.61 14.43 1.19
CA TRP A 282 -10.94 13.64 2.41
C TRP A 282 -9.84 13.67 3.52
N PRO A 283 -10.16 13.71 4.85
CA PRO A 283 -11.40 13.99 5.61
C PRO A 283 -11.65 15.46 5.98
N TYR A 284 -12.93 15.86 5.98
CA TYR A 284 -13.33 17.27 6.17
C TYR A 284 -14.37 17.49 7.25
N PHE A 285 -15.19 16.50 7.63
CA PHE A 285 -16.38 16.80 8.44
C PHE A 285 -16.82 15.65 9.35
N ASP A 286 -17.65 15.96 10.34
CA ASP A 286 -18.57 14.99 10.94
C ASP A 286 -19.56 14.53 9.87
N ASP A 287 -19.69 13.21 9.69
CA ASP A 287 -20.64 12.60 8.75
C ASP A 287 -22.10 13.05 9.03
N ASN A 288 -22.41 13.48 10.27
CA ASN A 288 -23.73 13.95 10.68
C ASN A 288 -23.94 15.47 10.52
N ASP A 289 -22.87 16.25 10.34
CA ASP A 289 -22.96 17.69 10.07
C ASP A 289 -21.87 18.18 9.10
N PRO A 290 -21.94 17.79 7.80
CA PRO A 290 -20.91 18.12 6.82
C PRO A 290 -20.77 19.61 6.49
N ILE A 291 -21.73 20.45 6.89
CA ILE A 291 -21.76 21.86 6.49
C ILE A 291 -21.04 22.73 7.52
N ASN A 292 -21.13 22.38 8.81
CA ASN A 292 -20.64 23.25 9.89
C ASN A 292 -19.36 22.75 10.58
N THR A 293 -18.86 21.56 10.25
CA THR A 293 -17.76 20.90 11.00
C THR A 293 -16.47 20.75 10.18
N TYR A 294 -16.13 21.73 9.36
CA TYR A 294 -14.91 21.67 8.52
C TYR A 294 -13.63 21.64 9.36
N GLU A 295 -13.00 20.47 9.45
CA GLU A 295 -11.67 20.28 10.03
C GLU A 295 -10.74 19.60 9.02
N PRO A 296 -9.82 20.34 8.37
CA PRO A 296 -8.84 19.74 7.49
C PRO A 296 -7.96 18.76 8.26
N LEU A 297 -7.80 17.56 7.72
CA LEU A 297 -6.84 16.61 8.27
C LEU A 297 -5.41 17.07 8.00
N TYR A 298 -4.63 17.18 9.07
CA TYR A 298 -3.18 17.27 8.99
C TYR A 298 -2.54 16.07 9.70
N VAL A 299 -1.66 15.36 9.00
CA VAL A 299 -0.98 14.16 9.49
C VAL A 299 0.53 14.32 9.56
N ASP A 300 1.18 13.39 10.27
CA ASP A 300 2.63 13.37 10.50
C ASP A 300 3.38 12.76 9.29
N ALA A 301 2.77 11.77 8.64
CA ALA A 301 3.27 11.21 7.39
C ALA A 301 2.19 11.05 6.32
N VAL A 302 2.53 11.43 5.08
CA VAL A 302 1.74 11.11 3.89
C VAL A 302 2.56 10.23 2.97
N VAL A 303 1.95 9.18 2.44
CA VAL A 303 2.55 8.32 1.44
C VAL A 303 1.59 8.04 0.31
N SER A 304 2.12 7.85 -0.89
CA SER A 304 1.27 7.50 -2.02
C SER A 304 2.06 6.86 -3.16
N ASN A 305 1.35 6.02 -3.90
CA ASN A 305 1.73 5.53 -5.21
C ASN A 305 0.51 5.73 -6.14
N PRO A 306 0.26 6.99 -6.56
CA PRO A 306 -0.94 7.32 -7.30
C PRO A 306 -0.95 6.71 -8.71
N PRO A 307 -2.13 6.64 -9.36
CA PRO A 307 -2.21 6.23 -10.76
C PRO A 307 -1.41 7.18 -11.67
N TYR A 308 -0.42 6.62 -12.38
CA TYR A 308 0.53 7.41 -13.15
C TYR A 308 -0.13 8.10 -14.33
N SER A 309 0.08 9.42 -14.42
CA SER A 309 -0.23 10.20 -15.62
C SER A 309 -1.69 10.05 -16.10
N GLN A 310 -2.62 9.83 -15.17
CA GLN A 310 -4.05 9.76 -15.44
C GLN A 310 -4.60 11.15 -15.84
N ALA A 311 -5.67 11.16 -16.62
CA ALA A 311 -6.45 12.38 -16.81
C ALA A 311 -7.27 12.71 -15.55
N TRP A 312 -7.48 13.99 -15.29
CA TRP A 312 -8.31 14.50 -14.19
C TRP A 312 -9.03 15.78 -14.63
N ASP A 313 -9.96 16.29 -13.82
CA ASP A 313 -10.67 17.53 -14.11
C ASP A 313 -10.14 18.71 -13.29
N PRO A 314 -9.35 19.63 -13.87
CA PRO A 314 -8.86 20.83 -13.16
C PRO A 314 -9.91 21.96 -13.08
N THR A 315 -11.09 21.80 -13.70
CA THR A 315 -12.08 22.88 -13.83
C THR A 315 -12.55 23.37 -12.45
N ASN A 316 -12.54 24.69 -12.23
CA ASN A 316 -12.94 25.36 -10.99
C ASN A 316 -12.09 25.00 -9.76
N LYS A 317 -10.87 24.48 -9.95
CA LYS A 317 -9.96 24.11 -8.85
C LYS A 317 -8.86 25.17 -8.61
N GLU A 318 -8.91 26.31 -9.29
CA GLU A 318 -7.91 27.38 -9.18
C GLU A 318 -7.83 28.00 -7.77
N SER A 319 -8.98 28.12 -7.10
CA SER A 319 -9.11 28.66 -5.75
C SER A 319 -9.01 27.60 -4.65
N ASP A 320 -8.89 26.33 -5.02
CA ASP A 320 -8.75 25.22 -4.07
C ASP A 320 -7.46 25.41 -3.25
N PRO A 321 -7.51 25.38 -1.90
CA PRO A 321 -6.33 25.51 -1.04
C PRO A 321 -5.19 24.53 -1.34
N ARG A 322 -5.51 23.36 -1.92
CA ARG A 322 -4.51 22.36 -2.34
C ARG A 322 -3.62 22.85 -3.47
N TYR A 323 -4.18 23.61 -4.40
CA TYR A 323 -3.51 23.96 -5.67
C TYR A 323 -3.17 25.44 -5.81
N SER A 324 -3.95 26.33 -5.19
CA SER A 324 -3.89 27.79 -5.37
C SER A 324 -2.49 28.40 -5.20
N ARG A 325 -1.66 27.82 -4.33
CA ARG A 325 -0.28 28.27 -4.07
C ARG A 325 0.74 27.90 -5.16
N PHE A 326 0.45 26.88 -5.95
CA PHE A 326 1.43 26.24 -6.84
C PHE A 326 1.04 26.27 -8.32
N GLY A 327 -0.27 26.23 -8.60
CA GLY A 327 -0.82 26.06 -9.94
C GLY A 327 -1.53 24.73 -10.10
N LEU A 328 -2.18 24.53 -11.25
CA LEU A 328 -2.95 23.34 -11.57
C LEU A 328 -2.18 22.42 -12.50
N ALA A 329 -2.21 21.12 -12.22
CA ALA A 329 -1.62 20.12 -13.08
C ALA A 329 -2.37 20.05 -14.43
N PRO A 330 -1.70 19.68 -15.55
CA PRO A 330 -2.37 19.53 -16.84
C PRO A 330 -3.52 18.52 -16.79
N LYS A 331 -4.60 18.77 -17.55
CA LYS A 331 -5.78 17.89 -17.63
C LYS A 331 -5.44 16.42 -17.92
N THR A 332 -4.39 16.17 -18.71
CA THR A 332 -3.96 14.82 -19.11
C THR A 332 -2.95 14.18 -18.16
N LYS A 333 -2.55 14.87 -17.08
CA LYS A 333 -1.48 14.47 -16.15
C LYS A 333 -1.80 14.90 -14.72
N ALA A 334 -2.43 14.02 -13.97
CA ALA A 334 -2.78 14.23 -12.56
C ALA A 334 -1.59 14.11 -11.58
N ASP A 335 -0.38 13.78 -12.04
CA ASP A 335 0.79 13.46 -11.20
C ASP A 335 1.05 14.55 -10.13
N TYR A 336 1.05 15.83 -10.52
CA TYR A 336 1.21 16.95 -9.59
C TYR A 336 -0.06 17.27 -8.80
N ALA A 337 -1.25 16.92 -9.28
CA ALA A 337 -2.48 17.12 -8.50
C ALA A 337 -2.46 16.25 -7.24
N PHE A 338 -2.09 14.97 -7.38
CA PHE A 338 -1.86 14.08 -6.23
C PHE A 338 -0.76 14.60 -5.32
N LEU A 339 0.42 14.95 -5.86
CA LEU A 339 1.53 15.46 -5.04
C LEU A 339 1.12 16.69 -4.21
N LEU A 340 0.36 17.61 -4.79
CA LEU A 340 -0.10 18.82 -4.10
C LEU A 340 -1.17 18.53 -3.06
N HIS A 341 -2.09 17.59 -3.34
CA HIS A 341 -3.06 17.11 -2.36
C HIS A 341 -2.35 16.48 -1.14
N ASP A 342 -1.38 15.59 -1.38
CA ASP A 342 -0.60 14.96 -0.31
C ASP A 342 0.15 16.00 0.55
N LEU A 343 0.78 16.99 -0.10
CA LEU A 343 1.50 18.07 0.60
C LEU A 343 0.55 18.96 1.41
N TYR A 344 -0.68 19.16 0.94
CA TYR A 344 -1.71 19.92 1.66
C TYR A 344 -2.06 19.27 3.00
N HIS A 345 -2.16 17.94 3.04
CA HIS A 345 -2.47 17.17 4.26
C HIS A 345 -1.32 17.02 5.25
N LEU A 346 -0.16 17.61 4.98
CA LEU A 346 1.01 17.44 5.81
C LEU A 346 1.10 18.51 6.91
N LYS A 347 1.31 18.07 8.15
CA LYS A 347 1.65 18.96 9.27
C LYS A 347 2.95 19.73 8.99
N PRO A 348 3.18 20.90 9.61
CA PRO A 348 4.39 21.70 9.41
C PRO A 348 5.72 20.94 9.55
N ASP A 349 5.81 19.99 10.48
CA ASP A 349 6.97 19.14 10.77
C ASP A 349 6.86 17.72 10.17
N GLY A 350 5.79 17.45 9.41
CA GLY A 350 5.54 16.16 8.79
C GLY A 350 6.48 15.86 7.61
N ILE A 351 6.47 14.60 7.21
CA ILE A 351 7.22 14.08 6.05
C ILE A 351 6.29 13.39 5.06
N MET A 352 6.54 13.59 3.77
CA MET A 352 5.81 12.94 2.70
C MET A 352 6.76 12.16 1.79
N ALA A 353 6.34 10.99 1.34
CA ALA A 353 7.03 10.22 0.30
C ALA A 353 6.04 9.79 -0.79
N ILE A 354 6.27 10.21 -2.03
CA ILE A 354 5.40 9.88 -3.17
C ILE A 354 6.19 9.23 -4.29
N VAL A 355 5.63 8.20 -4.91
CA VAL A 355 6.20 7.56 -6.11
C VAL A 355 5.58 8.16 -7.36
N LEU A 356 6.40 8.65 -8.30
CA LEU A 356 5.94 9.21 -9.58
C LEU A 356 6.82 8.77 -10.76
N PRO A 357 6.32 8.83 -12.00
CA PRO A 357 7.15 8.66 -13.19
C PRO A 357 8.15 9.82 -13.35
N HIS A 358 9.31 9.56 -13.94
CA HIS A 358 10.38 10.57 -14.15
C HIS A 358 9.93 11.87 -14.83
N GLY A 359 8.86 11.86 -15.62
CA GLY A 359 8.42 13.04 -16.37
C GLY A 359 8.13 14.26 -15.48
N VAL A 360 7.71 14.07 -14.22
CA VAL A 360 7.44 15.18 -13.29
C VAL A 360 8.68 16.04 -13.02
N LEU A 361 9.88 15.48 -13.22
CA LEU A 361 11.16 16.13 -12.97
C LEU A 361 11.54 17.15 -14.04
N PHE A 362 11.02 17.02 -15.27
CA PHE A 362 11.54 17.79 -16.41
C PHE A 362 10.48 18.25 -17.42
N ARG A 363 9.22 17.82 -17.31
CA ARG A 363 8.15 18.35 -18.17
C ARG A 363 7.98 19.86 -17.95
N GLY A 364 7.71 20.57 -19.06
CA GLY A 364 7.57 22.02 -19.14
C GLY A 364 6.14 22.52 -18.82
N GLY A 365 5.90 23.81 -19.05
CA GLY A 365 4.56 24.41 -18.96
C GLY A 365 4.02 24.45 -17.54
N GLU A 366 2.79 23.98 -17.32
CA GLU A 366 2.16 24.01 -15.98
C GLU A 366 2.93 23.21 -14.94
N GLU A 367 3.51 22.07 -15.32
CA GLU A 367 4.29 21.24 -14.39
C GLU A 367 5.63 21.90 -14.00
N GLU A 368 6.23 22.66 -14.91
CA GLU A 368 7.42 23.47 -14.59
C GLU A 368 7.09 24.60 -13.61
N ARG A 369 5.93 25.26 -13.80
CA ARG A 369 5.43 26.28 -12.87
C ARG A 369 5.23 25.71 -11.47
N ILE A 370 4.56 24.57 -11.35
CA ILE A 370 4.34 23.89 -10.07
C ILE A 370 5.69 23.50 -9.42
N ARG A 371 6.57 22.86 -10.20
CA ARG A 371 7.90 22.43 -9.73
C ARG A 371 8.74 23.60 -9.22
N LYS A 372 8.76 24.71 -9.96
CA LYS A 372 9.40 25.96 -9.54
C LYS A 372 8.84 26.44 -8.21
N ASN A 373 7.52 26.52 -8.07
CA ASN A 373 6.88 26.98 -6.83
C ASN A 373 7.18 26.05 -5.64
N LEU A 374 7.21 24.73 -5.84
CA LEU A 374 7.59 23.77 -4.79
C LEU A 374 9.04 23.95 -4.33
N LEU A 375 9.97 24.20 -5.25
CA LEU A 375 11.39 24.43 -4.97
C LEU A 375 11.63 25.78 -4.27
N GLU A 376 11.03 26.85 -4.77
CA GLU A 376 11.15 28.20 -4.19
C GLU A 376 10.55 28.27 -2.77
N ASN A 377 9.50 27.48 -2.50
CA ASN A 377 8.92 27.33 -1.16
C ASN A 377 9.59 26.22 -0.33
N LYS A 378 10.71 25.65 -0.79
CA LYS A 378 11.55 24.68 -0.08
C LYS A 378 10.87 23.37 0.30
N HIS A 379 9.84 22.93 -0.44
CA HIS A 379 9.07 21.74 -0.08
C HIS A 379 9.77 20.42 -0.46
N ILE A 380 10.52 20.39 -1.56
CA ILE A 380 11.20 19.17 -2.06
C ILE A 380 12.50 18.94 -1.29
N ASP A 381 12.58 17.83 -0.54
CA ASP A 381 13.74 17.48 0.30
C ASP A 381 14.76 16.60 -0.40
N ALA A 382 14.27 15.58 -1.11
CA ALA A 382 15.10 14.64 -1.85
C ALA A 382 14.36 14.06 -3.07
N ILE A 383 15.12 13.71 -4.10
CA ILE A 383 14.68 12.97 -5.29
C ILE A 383 15.48 11.68 -5.37
N ILE A 384 14.81 10.53 -5.41
CA ILE A 384 15.44 9.21 -5.45
C ILE A 384 15.02 8.49 -6.73
N GLY A 385 15.94 8.35 -7.69
CA GLY A 385 15.72 7.59 -8.92
C GLY A 385 15.78 6.09 -8.67
N LEU A 386 14.69 5.37 -8.96
CA LEU A 386 14.61 3.93 -8.78
C LEU A 386 15.09 3.16 -10.04
N PRO A 387 15.49 1.89 -9.89
CA PRO A 387 15.71 1.01 -11.04
C PRO A 387 14.48 0.92 -11.95
N ALA A 388 14.70 0.88 -13.27
CA ALA A 388 13.66 0.54 -14.23
C ALA A 388 13.10 -0.88 -13.95
N ASN A 389 11.89 -1.20 -14.41
CA ASN A 389 11.25 -2.51 -14.21
C ASN A 389 11.13 -2.96 -12.73
N ILE A 390 11.13 -2.04 -11.77
CA ILE A 390 10.86 -2.36 -10.36
C ILE A 390 9.36 -2.53 -10.09
N PHE A 391 8.52 -1.75 -10.79
CA PHE A 391 7.07 -1.85 -10.73
C PHE A 391 6.54 -2.89 -11.72
N PHE A 392 5.53 -3.66 -11.29
CA PHE A 392 4.89 -4.63 -12.17
C PHE A 392 4.13 -3.92 -13.31
N GLY A 393 4.15 -4.54 -14.49
CA GLY A 393 3.37 -4.07 -15.64
C GLY A 393 3.91 -2.83 -16.35
N THR A 394 4.98 -2.19 -15.86
CA THR A 394 5.61 -1.03 -16.50
C THR A 394 7.13 -1.09 -16.42
N GLY A 395 7.80 -0.76 -17.53
CA GLY A 395 9.25 -0.60 -17.55
C GLY A 395 9.72 0.83 -17.33
N ILE A 396 8.79 1.75 -17.06
CA ILE A 396 9.08 3.17 -16.89
C ILE A 396 9.91 3.36 -15.60
N PRO A 397 11.06 4.07 -15.67
CA PRO A 397 11.77 4.52 -14.48
C PRO A 397 10.90 5.43 -13.63
N THR A 398 10.90 5.17 -12.32
CA THR A 398 10.11 5.90 -11.33
C THR A 398 11.04 6.58 -10.33
N VAL A 399 10.52 7.60 -9.67
CA VAL A 399 11.21 8.31 -8.59
C VAL A 399 10.38 8.28 -7.33
N ILE A 400 11.06 8.25 -6.18
CA ILE A 400 10.47 8.68 -4.91
C ILE A 400 10.85 10.14 -4.70
N ILE A 401 9.87 10.99 -4.47
CA ILE A 401 10.08 12.37 -4.05
C ILE A 401 9.76 12.46 -2.57
N ILE A 402 10.73 12.91 -1.78
CA ILE A 402 10.53 13.22 -0.36
C ILE A 402 10.22 14.71 -0.24
N LEU A 403 9.10 15.03 0.38
CA LEU A 403 8.69 16.41 0.66
C LEU A 403 8.51 16.62 2.16
N LYS A 404 8.67 17.88 2.60
CA LYS A 404 8.27 18.31 3.94
C LYS A 404 7.52 19.63 3.84
N GLN A 405 6.63 19.85 4.79
CA GLN A 405 5.80 21.06 4.77
C GLN A 405 6.63 22.31 5.08
N ARG A 406 7.55 22.24 6.05
CA ARG A 406 8.52 23.30 6.34
C ARG A 406 9.94 22.76 6.45
N ARG A 407 10.88 23.49 5.85
CA ARG A 407 12.31 23.15 5.85
C ARG A 407 13.14 24.41 6.01
N GLN A 408 14.24 24.30 6.75
CA GLN A 408 15.20 25.40 6.90
C GLN A 408 16.05 25.54 5.63
N SER A 409 16.64 24.43 5.18
CA SER A 409 17.43 24.40 3.95
C SER A 409 16.57 24.38 2.69
N SER A 410 17.08 25.02 1.64
CA SER A 410 16.53 25.02 0.28
C SER A 410 17.25 24.02 -0.65
N ASP A 411 18.29 23.35 -0.17
CA ASP A 411 18.98 22.32 -0.95
C ASP A 411 18.09 21.09 -1.21
N VAL A 412 18.37 20.38 -2.29
CA VAL A 412 17.69 19.14 -2.67
C VAL A 412 18.73 18.05 -2.82
N LEU A 413 18.54 16.93 -2.11
CA LEU A 413 19.39 15.77 -2.31
C LEU A 413 18.89 14.99 -3.52
N ILE A 414 19.74 14.79 -4.53
CA ILE A 414 19.44 13.96 -5.70
C ILE A 414 20.21 12.66 -5.58
N VAL A 415 19.49 11.54 -5.61
CA VAL A 415 20.03 10.18 -5.48
C VAL A 415 19.72 9.38 -6.75
N ASP A 416 20.74 8.86 -7.42
CA ASP A 416 20.61 7.88 -8.51
C ASP A 416 20.80 6.46 -7.98
N ALA A 417 19.69 5.80 -7.63
CA ALA A 417 19.69 4.40 -7.22
C ALA A 417 19.38 3.44 -8.39
N SER A 418 19.37 3.91 -9.63
CA SER A 418 18.93 3.14 -10.81
C SER A 418 19.75 1.87 -11.08
N LYS A 419 20.98 1.78 -10.55
CA LYS A 419 21.92 0.67 -10.74
C LYS A 419 21.97 -0.33 -9.58
N GLY A 420 21.40 0.00 -8.43
CA GLY A 420 21.48 -0.82 -7.22
C GLY A 420 20.34 -1.83 -7.15
N PHE A 421 20.40 -2.93 -7.89
CA PHE A 421 19.35 -3.96 -7.89
C PHE A 421 19.88 -5.35 -8.25
N ILE A 422 19.08 -6.37 -7.96
CA ILE A 422 19.21 -7.71 -8.55
C ILE A 422 18.08 -7.96 -9.54
N LYS A 423 18.40 -8.67 -10.62
CA LYS A 423 17.41 -9.03 -11.63
C LYS A 423 16.77 -10.36 -11.27
N VAL A 424 15.43 -10.38 -11.17
CA VAL A 424 14.64 -11.60 -10.94
C VAL A 424 13.61 -11.72 -12.06
N GLY A 425 13.86 -12.63 -13.00
CA GLY A 425 13.06 -12.75 -14.21
C GLY A 425 13.07 -11.46 -15.05
N LYS A 426 11.90 -10.83 -15.21
CA LYS A 426 11.74 -9.58 -15.97
C LYS A 426 11.85 -8.32 -15.10
N ASN A 427 11.78 -8.47 -13.77
CA ASN A 427 11.72 -7.35 -12.84
C ASN A 427 13.05 -7.18 -12.12
N ASN A 428 13.27 -5.95 -11.63
CA ASN A 428 14.41 -5.59 -10.81
C ASN A 428 13.96 -5.44 -9.36
N HIS A 429 14.76 -5.94 -8.42
CA HIS A 429 14.46 -5.89 -6.99
C HIS A 429 15.59 -5.22 -6.22
N LEU A 430 15.23 -4.38 -5.25
CA LEU A 430 16.18 -3.82 -4.31
C LEU A 430 16.50 -4.85 -3.22
N GLN A 431 17.78 -5.07 -2.97
CA GLN A 431 18.24 -5.84 -1.82
C GLN A 431 18.21 -4.96 -0.56
N ALA A 432 18.21 -5.58 0.62
CA ALA A 432 18.31 -4.86 1.89
C ALA A 432 19.53 -3.92 1.96
N SER A 433 20.67 -4.32 1.36
CA SER A 433 21.86 -3.47 1.24
C SER A 433 21.65 -2.26 0.34
N ASN A 434 20.88 -2.39 -0.74
CA ASN A 434 20.53 -1.27 -1.62
C ASN A 434 19.63 -0.28 -0.87
N ILE A 435 18.59 -0.78 -0.21
CA ILE A 435 17.67 0.02 0.60
C ILE A 435 18.46 0.79 1.67
N LYS A 436 19.28 0.09 2.45
CA LYS A 436 20.09 0.71 3.52
C LYS A 436 20.99 1.82 2.99
N LYS A 437 21.67 1.61 1.86
CA LYS A 437 22.51 2.63 1.22
C LYS A 437 21.72 3.88 0.84
N ILE A 438 20.53 3.72 0.28
CA ILE A 438 19.65 4.84 -0.11
C ILE A 438 19.18 5.59 1.15
N VAL A 439 18.67 4.85 2.15
CA VAL A 439 18.20 5.43 3.43
C VAL A 439 19.31 6.24 4.09
N ASP A 440 20.52 5.68 4.20
CA ASP A 440 21.65 6.36 4.82
C ASP A 440 22.05 7.64 4.08
N ALA A 441 22.04 7.62 2.74
CA ALA A 441 22.33 8.81 1.93
C ALA A 441 21.28 9.92 2.15
N VAL A 442 19.99 9.56 2.19
CA VAL A 442 18.87 10.50 2.41
C VAL A 442 18.91 11.07 3.81
N VAL A 443 19.00 10.22 4.83
CA VAL A 443 19.00 10.60 6.25
C VAL A 443 20.19 11.50 6.58
N GLN A 444 21.37 11.19 6.05
CA GLN A 444 22.59 11.95 6.31
C GLN A 444 22.80 13.11 5.33
N ARG A 445 21.95 13.25 4.30
CA ARG A 445 22.11 14.21 3.19
C ARG A 445 23.51 14.20 2.57
N LYS A 446 24.06 13.00 2.36
CA LYS A 446 25.48 12.82 2.04
C LYS A 446 25.74 12.83 0.53
N ASP A 447 26.79 13.54 0.12
CA ASP A 447 27.40 13.41 -1.21
C ASP A 447 28.14 12.07 -1.32
N ILE A 448 27.78 11.28 -2.33
CA ILE A 448 28.42 9.99 -2.61
C ILE A 448 28.69 9.94 -4.11
N GLU A 449 29.96 9.79 -4.46
CA GLU A 449 30.42 9.74 -5.85
C GLU A 449 29.55 8.77 -6.70
N LYS A 450 29.06 9.28 -7.85
CA LYS A 450 28.18 8.56 -8.81
C LYS A 450 26.85 8.05 -8.26
N PHE A 451 26.44 8.49 -7.06
CA PHE A 451 25.24 7.98 -6.39
C PHE A 451 24.35 9.08 -5.82
N SER A 452 24.90 10.08 -5.14
CA SER A 452 24.11 11.17 -4.59
C SER A 452 24.87 12.49 -4.59
N LYS A 453 24.14 13.58 -4.81
CA LYS A 453 24.63 14.96 -4.74
C LYS A 453 23.61 15.85 -4.03
N LEU A 454 24.06 16.64 -3.07
CA LEU A 454 23.31 17.72 -2.44
C LEU A 454 23.43 18.95 -3.32
N VAL A 455 22.30 19.37 -3.91
CA VAL A 455 22.25 20.41 -4.92
C VAL A 455 21.65 21.68 -4.32
N SER A 456 22.31 22.82 -4.49
CA SER A 456 21.78 24.11 -4.04
C SER A 456 20.59 24.56 -4.90
N LEU A 457 19.75 25.43 -4.35
CA LEU A 457 18.63 26.00 -5.10
C LEU A 457 19.14 26.86 -6.28
N GLU A 458 20.28 27.51 -6.12
CA GLU A 458 20.95 28.30 -7.16
C GLU A 458 21.35 27.42 -8.35
N GLU A 459 21.99 26.27 -8.12
CA GLU A 459 22.34 25.32 -9.18
C GLU A 459 21.07 24.82 -9.91
N ILE A 460 19.98 24.57 -9.17
CA ILE A 460 18.69 24.17 -9.76
C ILE A 460 18.07 25.30 -10.61
N ARG A 461 18.18 26.55 -10.17
CA ARG A 461 17.72 27.73 -10.94
C ARG A 461 18.49 27.87 -12.25
N GLU A 462 19.82 27.69 -12.22
CA GLU A 462 20.67 27.70 -13.42
C GLU A 462 20.29 26.62 -14.42
N GLN A 463 19.79 25.48 -13.94
CA GLN A 463 19.28 24.38 -14.76
C GLN A 463 17.80 24.57 -15.19
N GLY A 464 17.20 25.75 -14.95
CA GLY A 464 15.81 26.04 -15.31
C GLY A 464 14.80 25.21 -14.53
N TYR A 465 15.07 24.94 -13.25
CA TYR A 465 14.25 24.08 -12.39
C TYR A 465 14.08 22.65 -12.90
N ASN A 466 14.95 22.19 -13.81
CA ASN A 466 14.92 20.83 -14.33
C ASN A 466 15.58 19.87 -13.33
N LEU A 467 14.81 18.94 -12.77
CA LEU A 467 15.29 17.98 -11.76
C LEU A 467 15.70 16.63 -12.36
N ASN A 468 15.96 16.57 -13.69
CA ASN A 468 16.40 15.32 -14.32
C ASN A 468 17.73 14.85 -13.71
N ILE A 469 17.71 13.66 -13.10
CA ILE A 469 18.80 13.13 -12.25
C ILE A 469 20.19 13.21 -12.90
N PRO A 470 20.38 12.82 -14.18
CA PRO A 470 21.69 12.86 -14.83
C PRO A 470 22.32 14.26 -14.97
N ARG A 471 21.56 15.34 -14.75
CA ARG A 471 22.12 16.71 -14.72
C ARG A 471 22.98 16.95 -13.48
N TYR A 472 22.77 16.19 -12.41
CA TYR A 472 23.38 16.42 -11.10
C TYR A 472 24.23 15.25 -10.63
N VAL A 473 23.83 14.02 -10.99
CA VAL A 473 24.56 12.80 -10.63
C VAL A 473 24.95 12.09 -11.93
N ASP A 474 26.23 12.18 -12.29
CA ASP A 474 26.79 11.37 -13.36
C ASP A 474 27.09 9.96 -12.83
N SER A 475 26.19 9.03 -13.09
CA SER A 475 26.40 7.63 -12.73
C SER A 475 27.09 6.82 -13.83
N SER A 476 27.48 7.43 -14.96
CA SER A 476 28.04 6.71 -16.11
C SER A 476 29.33 5.94 -15.76
N ALA A 477 29.53 4.82 -16.47
CA ALA A 477 30.79 4.12 -16.38
C ALA A 477 31.89 5.03 -16.94
N THR A 478 33.06 5.06 -16.30
CA THR A 478 34.23 5.72 -16.88
C THR A 478 34.44 5.16 -18.28
N ALA A 479 34.47 6.04 -19.28
CA ALA A 479 34.68 5.63 -20.66
C ALA A 479 35.92 4.74 -20.75
N GLU A 480 35.79 3.57 -21.38
CA GLU A 480 36.93 2.72 -21.66
C GLU A 480 37.87 3.48 -22.60
N THR A 481 39.02 3.88 -22.09
CA THR A 481 40.07 4.51 -22.88
C THR A 481 40.89 3.42 -23.55
N TRP A 482 40.75 3.32 -24.87
CA TRP A 482 41.60 2.46 -25.69
C TRP A 482 42.87 3.22 -26.06
N ASP A 483 44.04 2.64 -25.76
CA ASP A 483 45.31 3.15 -26.29
C ASP A 483 45.40 2.76 -27.78
N ILE A 484 44.84 3.62 -28.63
CA ILE A 484 44.76 3.43 -30.09
C ILE A 484 46.15 3.13 -30.67
N TYR A 485 47.20 3.74 -30.13
CA TYR A 485 48.57 3.52 -30.59
C TYR A 485 49.05 2.11 -30.25
N ALA A 486 48.84 1.65 -29.01
CA ALA A 486 49.16 0.29 -28.60
C ALA A 486 48.37 -0.76 -29.41
N THR A 487 47.09 -0.50 -29.70
CA THR A 487 46.23 -1.38 -30.52
C THR A 487 46.68 -1.46 -31.98
N MET A 488 47.10 -0.33 -32.57
CA MET A 488 47.51 -0.30 -33.99
C MET A 488 48.94 -0.79 -34.23
N PHE A 489 49.85 -0.58 -33.27
CA PHE A 489 51.29 -0.77 -33.49
C PHE A 489 51.94 -1.83 -32.58
N GLY A 490 51.15 -2.55 -31.77
CA GLY A 490 51.63 -3.69 -30.97
C GLY A 490 52.49 -3.31 -29.76
N GLY A 491 52.03 -2.34 -28.95
CA GLY A 491 52.72 -1.85 -27.74
C GLY A 491 51.98 -2.15 -26.43
N ILE A 492 52.63 -1.90 -25.28
CA ILE A 492 51.98 -1.96 -23.95
C ILE A 492 51.21 -0.65 -23.72
N PRO A 493 49.89 -0.68 -23.42
CA PRO A 493 49.10 0.52 -23.16
C PRO A 493 49.69 1.35 -22.02
N LYS A 494 49.91 2.65 -22.26
CA LYS A 494 50.45 3.55 -21.21
C LYS A 494 49.38 4.05 -20.23
N LYS A 495 48.09 3.91 -20.57
CA LYS A 495 46.93 4.12 -19.69
C LYS A 495 45.78 3.20 -20.08
N GLY A 496 45.10 2.65 -19.07
CA GLY A 496 44.03 1.64 -19.21
C GLY A 496 44.56 0.25 -18.84
N GLY A 497 44.11 -0.28 -17.71
CA GLY A 497 44.56 -1.58 -17.22
C GLY A 497 44.14 -2.73 -18.14
N CYS A 498 45.09 -3.60 -18.48
CA CYS A 498 44.79 -4.93 -18.98
C CYS A 498 44.00 -5.71 -17.91
N LYS A 499 42.95 -6.41 -18.32
CA LYS A 499 42.29 -7.41 -17.48
C LYS A 499 43.20 -8.60 -17.22
#